data_AF-A0AAW4BEB1-F1
#
_entry.id   AF-A0AAW4BEB1-F1
#
_cell.length_a   1.000
_cell.length_b   1.000
_cell.length_c   1.000
_cell.angle_alpha   90.00
_cell.angle_beta   90.00
_cell.angle_gamma   90.00
#
_symmetry.space_group_name_H-M   'P 1'
#
loop_
_entity.id
_entity.type
_entity.pdbx_description
1 polymer ?
#
loop_
_entity_poly.entity_id
_entity_poly.type
_entity_poly.pdbx_seq_one_letter_code
_entity_poly.pdbx_strand_id
1 'polypeptide(L)'
;MIREYAVDPDAYTRNRDSLQRFFTDFRAEQGRVVSAIPKNWERAQQASIRAMDLQPVERRKCFDELRKLCNTSLIPGITVPEHIDEWLAQARHAKESFVIQAIITSIFNEANSEYDYASMMFTQPKDWIINQTNSVPRNAES
;
A
#
# COMPACT_ATOMS: atom_id res chain seq x y z
N MET A 1 -11.43 11.14 4.62
CA MET A 1 -10.07 11.68 4.42
C MET A 1 -9.21 10.57 3.84
N ILE A 2 -8.38 10.87 2.84
CA ILE A 2 -7.48 9.90 2.21
C ILE A 2 -6.10 9.97 2.87
N ARG A 3 -5.45 8.82 3.07
CA ARG A 3 -4.10 8.64 3.60
C ARG A 3 -3.25 7.86 2.60
N GLU A 4 -2.12 8.43 2.23
CA GLU A 4 -1.12 7.91 1.32
C GLU A 4 0.02 7.19 2.07
N TYR A 5 0.40 6.02 1.57
CA TYR A 5 1.44 5.18 2.15
C TYR A 5 2.41 4.71 1.06
N ALA A 6 3.69 4.63 1.39
CA ALA A 6 4.64 3.85 0.60
C ALA A 6 4.57 2.40 1.06
N VAL A 7 4.35 1.45 0.15
CA VAL A 7 4.16 0.05 0.50
C VAL A 7 5.19 -0.82 -0.22
N ASP A 8 6.00 -1.50 0.57
CA ASP A 8 7.05 -2.41 0.13
C ASP A 8 6.44 -3.65 -0.52
N PRO A 9 6.80 -4.00 -1.77
CA PRO A 9 6.38 -5.25 -2.40
C PRO A 9 6.54 -6.45 -1.48
N ASP A 10 7.72 -6.58 -0.86
CA ASP A 10 8.11 -7.79 -0.16
C ASP A 10 7.32 -7.97 1.14
N ALA A 11 6.85 -6.86 1.73
CA ALA A 11 6.05 -6.87 2.94
C ALA A 11 4.68 -7.52 2.74
N TYR A 12 4.04 -7.30 1.59
CA TYR A 12 2.74 -7.89 1.33
C TYR A 12 2.80 -9.15 0.46
N THR A 13 3.88 -9.40 -0.30
CA THR A 13 4.06 -10.65 -1.06
C THR A 13 4.74 -11.77 -0.28
N ARG A 14 5.09 -11.56 0.99
CA ARG A 14 5.70 -12.60 1.84
C ARG A 14 4.87 -13.88 1.99
N ASN A 15 3.53 -13.77 1.98
CA ASN A 15 2.60 -14.90 2.06
C ASN A 15 1.22 -14.50 1.53
N ARG A 16 0.35 -15.50 1.35
CA ARG A 16 -1.00 -15.33 0.77
C ARG A 16 -1.90 -14.44 1.64
N ASP A 17 -1.79 -14.53 2.97
CA ASP A 17 -2.62 -13.77 3.91
C ASP A 17 -2.30 -12.27 3.84
N SER A 18 -1.01 -11.92 3.82
CA SER A 18 -0.56 -10.54 3.65
C SER A 18 -0.94 -9.97 2.29
N LEU A 19 -0.90 -10.78 1.22
CA LEU A 19 -1.34 -10.35 -0.10
C LEU A 19 -2.84 -10.06 -0.13
N GLN A 20 -3.66 -10.95 0.45
CA GLN A 20 -5.10 -10.74 0.56
C GLN A 20 -5.43 -9.49 1.39
N ARG A 21 -4.73 -9.31 2.51
CA ARG A 21 -4.87 -8.14 3.38
C ARG A 21 -4.53 -6.86 2.63
N PHE A 22 -3.46 -6.84 1.84
CA PHE A 22 -3.05 -5.68 1.04
C PHE A 22 -4.16 -5.23 0.08
N PHE A 23 -4.75 -6.16 -0.67
CA PHE A 23 -5.86 -5.84 -1.57
C PHE A 23 -7.14 -5.39 -0.86
N THR A 24 -7.24 -5.59 0.44
CA THR A 24 -8.38 -5.15 1.27
C THR A 24 -8.10 -3.80 1.92
N ASP A 25 -6.90 -3.61 2.46
CA ASP A 25 -6.49 -2.41 3.19
C ASP A 25 -6.33 -1.20 2.26
N PHE A 26 -5.72 -1.39 1.09
CA PHE A 26 -5.33 -0.31 0.16
C PHE A 26 -6.35 -0.10 -0.95
N ARG A 27 -7.52 0.39 -0.54
CA ARG A 27 -8.58 0.87 -1.44
C ARG A 27 -8.92 2.31 -1.10
N ALA A 28 -9.12 3.15 -2.11
CA ALA A 28 -9.58 4.52 -1.92
C ALA A 28 -10.88 4.62 -1.11
N GLU A 29 -11.77 3.63 -1.24
CA GLU A 29 -12.98 3.49 -0.43
C GLU A 29 -12.69 3.32 1.07
N GLN A 30 -11.57 2.69 1.41
CA GLN A 30 -11.07 2.56 2.78
C GLN A 30 -10.24 3.79 3.22
N GLY A 31 -10.16 4.82 2.37
CA GLY A 31 -9.38 6.02 2.62
C GLY A 31 -7.87 5.79 2.54
N ARG A 32 -7.39 4.67 1.98
CA ARG A 32 -5.96 4.38 1.87
C ARG A 32 -5.52 4.30 0.41
N VAL A 33 -4.46 5.01 0.09
CA VAL A 33 -3.83 5.03 -1.25
C VAL A 33 -2.34 4.75 -1.13
N VAL A 34 -1.73 4.31 -2.23
CA VAL A 34 -0.34 3.88 -2.33
C VAL A 34 0.45 4.87 -3.18
N SER A 35 1.62 5.28 -2.73
CA SER A 35 2.57 6.06 -3.53
C SER A 35 3.22 5.18 -4.60
N ALA A 36 3.29 5.65 -5.85
CA ALA A 36 3.91 4.93 -6.97
C ALA A 36 5.44 4.88 -6.89
N ILE A 37 5.98 4.10 -5.95
CA ILE A 37 7.42 3.93 -5.69
C ILE A 37 7.81 2.45 -5.89
N PRO A 38 8.66 2.11 -6.88
CA PRO A 38 9.30 3.00 -7.86
C PRO A 38 8.34 3.46 -8.97
N LYS A 39 8.81 4.32 -9.88
CA LYS A 39 8.03 4.84 -11.04
C LYS A 39 7.27 3.76 -11.83
N ASN A 40 7.85 2.57 -11.98
CA ASN A 40 7.23 1.41 -12.64
C ASN A 40 6.50 0.49 -11.63
N TRP A 41 5.75 1.08 -10.69
CA TRP A 41 5.18 0.40 -9.53
C TRP A 41 4.45 -0.89 -9.89
N GLU A 42 3.48 -0.84 -10.82
CA GLU A 42 2.69 -2.02 -11.20
C GLU A 42 3.58 -3.18 -11.68
N ARG A 43 4.61 -2.88 -12.48
CA ARG A 43 5.50 -3.90 -13.02
C ARG A 43 6.36 -4.52 -11.91
N ALA A 44 6.84 -3.71 -10.96
CA ALA A 44 7.59 -4.18 -9.80
C ALA A 44 6.71 -5.10 -8.94
N GLN A 45 5.47 -4.68 -8.64
CA GLN A 45 4.53 -5.49 -7.87
C GLN A 45 4.17 -6.81 -8.57
N GLN A 46 3.96 -6.78 -9.89
CA GLN A 46 3.73 -8.00 -10.65
C GLN A 46 4.93 -8.95 -10.60
N ALA A 47 6.17 -8.44 -10.54
CA ALA A 47 7.36 -9.28 -10.41
C ALA A 47 7.40 -9.97 -9.03
N SER A 48 7.13 -9.25 -7.94
CA SER A 48 7.05 -9.84 -6.60
C SER A 48 5.95 -10.90 -6.48
N ILE A 49 4.76 -10.66 -7.07
CA ILE A 49 3.68 -11.66 -7.10
C ILE A 49 4.05 -12.90 -7.94
N ARG A 50 4.83 -12.74 -9.03
CA ARG A 50 5.33 -13.90 -9.80
C ARG A 50 6.25 -14.79 -8.96
N ALA A 51 6.99 -14.21 -8.01
CA ALA A 51 7.89 -14.95 -7.14
C ALA A 51 7.17 -15.76 -6.04
N MET A 52 5.88 -15.52 -5.79
CA MET A 52 5.09 -16.23 -4.77
C MET A 52 4.64 -17.65 -5.14
N ASP A 53 5.07 -18.17 -6.30
CA ASP A 53 4.71 -19.50 -6.82
C ASP A 53 3.19 -19.81 -6.81
N LEU A 54 2.40 -18.81 -7.18
CA LEU A 54 0.94 -18.93 -7.28
C LEU A 54 0.52 -19.71 -8.54
N GLN A 55 -0.60 -20.42 -8.44
CA GLN A 55 -1.21 -21.07 -9.61
C GLN A 55 -1.58 -20.03 -10.67
N PRO A 56 -1.59 -20.38 -11.97
CA PRO A 56 -1.85 -19.41 -13.04
C PRO A 56 -3.14 -18.59 -12.86
N VAL A 57 -4.21 -19.24 -12.38
CA VAL A 57 -5.51 -18.61 -12.13
C VAL A 57 -5.45 -17.64 -10.94
N GLU A 58 -4.81 -18.06 -9.84
CA GLU A 58 -4.60 -17.22 -8.64
C GLU A 58 -3.79 -15.97 -8.99
N ARG A 59 -2.68 -16.16 -9.71
CA ARG A 59 -1.81 -15.08 -10.18
C ARG A 59 -2.57 -14.11 -11.09
N ARG A 60 -3.40 -14.62 -12.00
CA ARG A 60 -4.20 -13.77 -12.88
C ARG A 60 -5.15 -12.89 -12.07
N LYS A 61 -5.84 -13.46 -11.09
CA LYS A 61 -6.73 -12.71 -10.18
C LYS A 61 -5.97 -11.61 -9.45
N CYS A 62 -4.76 -11.89 -8.95
CA CYS A 62 -3.93 -10.89 -8.28
C CYS A 62 -3.52 -9.74 -9.21
N PHE A 63 -3.21 -10.03 -10.48
CA PHE A 63 -2.90 -8.99 -11.47
C PHE A 63 -4.12 -8.14 -11.81
N ASP A 64 -5.30 -8.73 -11.90
CA ASP A 64 -6.54 -7.99 -12.12
C ASP A 64 -6.86 -7.07 -10.93
N GLU A 65 -6.63 -7.52 -9.68
CA GLU A 65 -6.77 -6.67 -8.49
C GLU A 65 -5.70 -5.57 -8.41
N LEU A 66 -4.44 -5.86 -8.74
CA LEU A 66 -3.39 -4.83 -8.84
C LEU A 66 -3.79 -3.74 -9.84
N ARG A 67 -4.31 -4.12 -11.02
CA ARG A 67 -4.75 -3.15 -12.02
C ARG A 67 -5.88 -2.25 -11.51
N LYS A 68 -6.84 -2.80 -10.76
CA LYS A 68 -7.89 -2.01 -10.11
C LYS A 68 -7.30 -1.03 -9.10
N LEU A 69 -6.34 -1.47 -8.30
CA LEU A 69 -5.63 -0.62 -7.34
C LEU A 69 -4.89 0.51 -8.07
N CYS A 70 -4.14 0.22 -9.14
CA CYS A 70 -3.47 1.22 -9.97
C CYS A 70 -4.42 2.32 -10.47
N ASN A 71 -5.64 1.94 -10.85
CA ASN A 71 -6.62 2.88 -11.41
C ASN A 71 -7.34 3.74 -10.35
N THR A 72 -7.38 3.29 -9.10
CA THR A 72 -8.25 3.90 -8.08
C THR A 72 -7.50 4.44 -6.87
N SER A 73 -6.36 3.85 -6.55
CA SER A 73 -5.71 3.96 -5.25
C SER A 73 -4.19 4.12 -5.35
N LEU A 74 -3.64 4.29 -6.55
CA LEU A 74 -2.22 4.57 -6.76
C LEU A 74 -2.02 6.06 -7.07
N ILE A 75 -1.15 6.72 -6.31
CA ILE A 75 -0.78 8.12 -6.49
C ILE A 75 0.49 8.21 -7.35
N PRO A 76 0.39 8.70 -8.60
CA PRO A 76 1.55 8.89 -9.47
C PRO A 76 2.29 10.19 -9.12
N GLY A 77 3.39 10.46 -9.84
CA GLY A 77 4.10 11.75 -9.76
C GLY A 77 5.20 11.81 -8.70
N ILE A 78 5.40 10.74 -7.94
CA ILE A 78 6.55 10.62 -7.05
C ILE A 78 7.82 10.50 -7.89
N THR A 79 8.76 11.42 -7.66
CA THR A 79 10.05 11.45 -8.34
C THR A 79 11.14 11.11 -7.35
N VAL A 80 11.89 10.06 -7.63
CA VAL A 80 13.04 9.62 -6.84
C VAL A 80 14.27 9.58 -7.74
N PRO A 81 15.44 10.05 -7.28
CA PRO A 81 16.67 10.00 -8.07
C PRO A 81 17.03 8.57 -8.50
N GLU A 82 17.48 8.42 -9.75
CA GLU A 82 17.79 7.10 -10.34
C GLU A 82 18.97 6.37 -9.68
N HIS A 83 19.80 7.07 -8.89
CA HIS A 83 20.93 6.47 -8.18
C HIS A 83 20.55 5.78 -6.86
N ILE A 84 19.28 5.88 -6.44
CA ILE A 84 18.77 5.24 -5.22
C ILE A 84 18.11 3.92 -5.64
N ASP A 85 18.87 2.83 -5.62
CA ASP A 85 18.36 1.52 -6.06
C ASP A 85 17.51 0.81 -5.00
N GLU A 86 17.85 1.00 -3.72
CA GLU A 86 17.16 0.33 -2.61
C GLU A 86 15.76 0.90 -2.40
N TRP A 87 14.73 0.05 -2.46
CA TRP A 87 13.33 0.47 -2.35
C TRP A 87 13.05 1.29 -1.07
N LEU A 88 13.57 0.84 0.08
CA LEU A 88 13.35 1.52 1.35
C LEU A 88 13.99 2.91 1.36
N ALA A 89 15.17 3.07 0.77
CA ALA A 89 15.82 4.37 0.61
C ALA A 89 14.99 5.28 -0.33
N GLN A 90 14.42 4.75 -1.40
CA GLN A 90 13.50 5.49 -2.28
C GLN A 90 12.25 5.96 -1.52
N ALA A 91 11.66 5.10 -0.70
CA ALA A 91 10.47 5.41 0.10
C ALA A 91 10.75 6.50 1.15
N ARG A 92 11.91 6.44 1.82
CA ARG A 92 12.38 7.48 2.75
C ARG A 92 12.54 8.83 2.03
N HIS A 93 13.23 8.83 0.90
CA HIS A 93 13.44 10.04 0.09
C HIS A 93 12.12 10.65 -0.38
N ALA A 94 11.18 9.82 -0.85
CA ALA A 94 9.86 10.29 -1.26
C ALA A 94 9.09 10.88 -0.07
N LYS A 95 9.16 10.28 1.12
CA LYS A 95 8.47 10.78 2.32
C LYS A 95 9.02 12.14 2.79
N GLU A 96 10.28 12.47 2.52
CA GLU A 96 10.84 13.80 2.78
C GLU A 96 10.24 14.88 1.85
N SER A 97 9.83 14.48 0.65
CA SER A 97 9.36 15.41 -0.41
C SER A 97 7.83 15.47 -0.57
N PHE A 98 7.13 14.41 -0.15
CA PHE A 98 5.69 14.22 -0.36
C PHE A 98 4.98 13.85 0.94
N VAL A 99 3.66 14.10 1.01
CA VAL A 99 2.84 13.85 2.21
C VAL A 99 2.47 12.36 2.32
N ILE A 100 3.48 11.52 2.58
CA ILE A 100 3.32 10.08 2.81
C ILE A 100 3.22 9.85 4.32
N GLN A 101 2.10 9.28 4.80
CA GLN A 101 1.87 9.11 6.25
C GLN A 101 2.85 8.11 6.86
N ALA A 102 3.08 6.96 6.23
CA ALA A 102 3.99 5.95 6.73
C ALA A 102 4.55 5.08 5.60
N ILE A 103 5.66 4.41 5.90
CA ILE A 103 6.26 3.37 5.07
C ILE A 103 5.83 2.02 5.65
N ILE A 104 5.12 1.24 4.86
CA ILE A 104 4.69 -0.12 5.21
C ILE A 104 5.70 -1.08 4.61
N THR A 105 6.43 -1.81 5.46
CA THR A 105 7.54 -2.67 5.07
C THR A 105 7.58 -3.93 5.93
N SER A 106 8.66 -4.70 5.89
CA SER A 106 8.88 -5.92 6.69
C SER A 106 9.65 -5.65 7.99
N ILE A 107 9.96 -4.38 8.28
CA ILE A 107 10.69 -3.94 9.46
C ILE A 107 9.88 -2.90 10.24
N PHE A 108 10.15 -2.78 11.54
CA PHE A 108 9.59 -1.73 12.38
C PHE A 108 10.68 -0.74 12.79
N ASN A 109 10.44 0.54 12.50
CA ASN A 109 11.27 1.65 12.93
C ASN A 109 10.39 2.90 13.05
N GLU A 110 9.92 3.17 14.26
CA GLU A 110 9.01 4.29 14.55
C GLU A 110 9.64 5.65 14.19
N ALA A 111 10.95 5.82 14.39
CA ALA A 111 11.64 7.09 14.11
C ALA A 111 11.54 7.50 12.63
N ASN A 112 11.54 6.51 11.73
CA ASN A 112 11.37 6.73 10.29
C ASN A 112 9.92 6.54 9.81
N SER A 113 8.97 6.32 10.73
CA SER A 113 7.59 5.93 10.41
C SER A 113 7.49 4.69 9.53
N GLU A 114 8.34 3.69 9.80
CA GLU A 114 8.36 2.39 9.15
C GLU A 114 7.64 1.36 10.02
N TYR A 115 6.69 0.65 9.44
CA TYR A 115 5.84 -0.29 10.17
C TYR A 115 5.82 -1.64 9.48
N ASP A 116 6.08 -2.68 10.27
CA ASP A 116 6.02 -4.06 9.81
C ASP A 116 4.57 -4.45 9.50
N TYR A 117 4.30 -4.77 8.23
CA TYR A 117 2.97 -5.11 7.75
C TYR A 117 2.39 -6.35 8.45
N ALA A 118 3.26 -7.26 8.91
CA ALA A 118 2.88 -8.43 9.69
C ALA A 118 2.30 -8.07 11.05
N SER A 119 2.90 -7.06 11.67
CA SER A 119 2.77 -6.75 13.09
C SER A 119 1.88 -5.53 13.32
N MET A 120 1.18 -5.05 12.29
CA MET A 120 0.30 -3.88 12.38
C MET A 120 -0.83 -3.99 13.42
N MET A 121 -1.15 -5.20 13.89
CA MET A 121 -2.07 -5.34 15.03
C MET A 121 -1.52 -4.67 16.30
N PHE A 122 -0.19 -4.64 16.47
CA PHE A 122 0.50 -4.12 17.64
C PHE A 122 1.24 -2.81 17.35
N THR A 123 1.74 -2.66 16.12
CA THR A 123 2.56 -1.52 15.68
C THR A 123 2.01 -0.94 14.39
N GLN A 124 0.91 -0.19 14.47
CA GLN A 124 0.32 0.51 13.33
C GLN A 124 0.64 2.01 13.33
N PRO A 125 0.67 2.66 12.15
CA PRO A 125 0.68 4.12 12.06
C PRO A 125 -0.48 4.74 12.84
N LYS A 126 -0.26 5.92 13.44
CA LYS A 126 -1.30 6.67 14.17
C LYS A 126 -2.54 6.94 13.30
N ASP A 127 -2.33 7.20 12.01
CA ASP A 127 -3.38 7.47 11.05
C ASP A 127 -3.96 6.21 10.38
N TRP A 128 -3.64 5.01 10.87
CA TRP A 128 -4.08 3.75 10.24
C TRP A 128 -5.58 3.49 10.40
N ILE A 129 -6.15 3.84 11.55
CA ILE A 129 -7.59 3.75 11.79
C ILE A 129 -8.25 4.99 11.20
N ILE A 130 -8.96 4.80 10.09
CA ILE A 130 -9.70 5.86 9.41
C ILE A 130 -11.17 5.69 9.78
N ASN A 131 -11.69 6.60 10.61
CA ASN A 131 -13.11 6.65 10.90
C ASN A 131 -13.86 6.94 9.59
N GLN A 132 -14.60 5.96 9.08
CA GLN A 132 -15.57 6.22 8.03
C GLN A 132 -16.67 7.07 8.66
N THR A 133 -16.80 8.33 8.22
CA THR A 133 -17.89 9.19 8.68
C THR A 133 -19.21 8.47 8.42
N ASN A 134 -19.95 8.23 9.51
CA ASN A 134 -21.21 7.52 9.54
C ASN A 134 -22.13 7.95 8.39
N SER A 135 -22.72 6.94 7.75
CA SER A 135 -23.87 7.08 6.87
C SER A 135 -24.88 8.03 7.51
N VAL A 136 -25.25 9.09 6.79
CA VAL A 136 -26.36 9.97 7.15
C VAL A 136 -27.59 9.06 7.38
N PRO A 137 -28.31 9.16 8.51
CA PRO A 137 -29.53 8.39 8.69
C PRO A 137 -30.50 8.70 7.54
N ARG A 138 -31.06 7.67 6.92
CA ARG A 138 -32.14 7.82 5.94
C ARG A 138 -33.32 8.50 6.63
N ASN A 139 -33.52 9.79 6.39
CA ASN A 139 -34.81 10.43 6.58
C ASN A 139 -35.73 9.98 5.43
N ALA A 140 -36.25 8.76 5.53
CA ALA A 140 -37.46 8.40 4.80
C ALA A 140 -38.63 8.73 5.74
N GLU A 141 -39.25 9.88 5.55
CA GLU A 141 -40.55 10.17 6.13
C GLU A 141 -41.58 9.21 5.51
N SER A 142 -42.36 8.55 6.36
CA SER A 142 -43.40 7.57 6.01
C SER A 142 -44.70 8.26 5.62
#